data_AF-A0A3A8SA62-F1
#
_entry.id   AF-A0A3A8SA62-F1
#
_cell.length_a   1.000
_cell.length_b   1.000
_cell.length_c   1.000
_cell.angle_alpha   90.00
_cell.angle_beta   90.00
_cell.angle_gamma   90.00
#
_symmetry.space_group_name_H-M   'P 1'
#
loop_
_entity.id
_entity.type
_entity.pdbx_description
1 polymer ?
#
loop_
_entity_poly.entity_id
_entity_poly.type
_entity_poly.pdbx_seq_one_letter_code
_entity_poly.pdbx_strand_id
1 'polypeptide(L)'
;HRENTEGACSQVYPALARVDPRLFGVCVAGINGSSHGAGDVDHPFTLMSVSKPFVFALVCQALGPEVARRKLGVNATGLPFNSAMAIDQSPDGRTNPMVNSGALATTSLVPGTSPEARWRFIHEGLSRFAGR
;
A
#
# COMPACT_ATOMS: atom_id res chain seq x y z
N HIS A 1 10.24 -22.99 6.61
CA HIS A 1 10.15 -21.65 5.97
C HIS A 1 11.33 -20.75 6.30
N ARG A 2 11.78 -20.62 7.57
CA ARG A 2 12.98 -19.81 7.91
C ARG A 2 14.26 -20.22 7.16
N GLU A 3 14.36 -21.49 6.79
CA GLU A 3 15.51 -22.05 6.08
C GLU A 3 15.47 -21.83 4.55
N ASN A 4 14.38 -21.27 4.01
CA ASN A 4 14.35 -20.91 2.60
C ASN A 4 15.16 -19.61 2.41
N THR A 5 16.29 -19.72 1.71
CA THR A 5 17.20 -18.61 1.41
C THR A 5 17.19 -18.21 -0.08
N GLU A 6 16.14 -18.59 -0.82
CA GLU A 6 15.97 -18.21 -2.23
C GLU A 6 15.57 -16.73 -2.38
N GLY A 7 15.78 -16.19 -3.58
CA GLY A 7 15.47 -14.80 -3.92
C GLY A 7 16.60 -13.82 -3.56
N ALA A 8 16.33 -12.53 -3.72
CA ALA A 8 17.29 -11.47 -3.44
C ALA A 8 16.58 -10.19 -2.98
N CYS A 9 17.24 -9.42 -2.12
CA CYS A 9 16.78 -8.08 -1.79
C CYS A 9 16.70 -7.21 -3.06
N SER A 10 15.69 -6.34 -3.13
CA SER A 10 15.50 -5.44 -4.27
C SER A 10 16.69 -4.49 -4.41
N GLN A 11 17.26 -4.42 -5.61
CA GLN A 11 18.39 -3.55 -5.95
C GLN A 11 17.95 -2.16 -6.44
N VAL A 12 16.63 -1.90 -6.49
CA VAL A 12 16.07 -0.65 -7.03
C VAL A 12 16.42 0.57 -6.15
N TYR A 13 16.48 0.38 -4.84
CA TYR A 13 16.79 1.45 -3.88
C TYR A 13 17.92 1.01 -2.93
N PRO A 14 18.94 1.86 -2.68
CA PRO A 14 20.04 1.51 -1.77
C PRO A 14 19.59 1.09 -0.37
N ALA A 15 18.48 1.65 0.12
CA ALA A 15 17.92 1.30 1.43
C ALA A 15 17.38 -0.14 1.46
N LEU A 16 16.79 -0.64 0.36
CA LEU A 16 16.29 -2.01 0.28
C LEU A 16 17.41 -3.02 0.01
N ALA A 17 18.43 -2.62 -0.76
CA ALA A 17 19.56 -3.49 -1.10
C ALA A 17 20.44 -3.83 0.11
N ARG A 18 20.39 -3.01 1.17
CA ARG A 18 21.20 -3.16 2.39
C ARG A 18 20.49 -3.89 3.52
N VAL A 19 19.23 -4.29 3.34
CA VAL A 19 18.47 -5.05 4.35
C VAL A 19 19.12 -6.42 4.53
N ASP A 20 19.23 -6.91 5.77
CA ASP A 20 19.74 -8.25 6.05
C ASP A 20 18.74 -9.29 5.49
N PRO A 21 19.12 -10.10 4.48
CA PRO A 21 18.22 -11.05 3.84
C PRO A 21 17.80 -12.21 4.76
N ARG A 22 18.39 -12.32 5.95
CA ARG A 22 18.07 -13.35 6.95
C ARG A 22 16.92 -12.95 7.87
N LEU A 23 16.45 -11.70 7.81
CA LEU A 23 15.32 -11.21 8.60
C LEU A 23 14.05 -11.97 8.22
N PHE A 24 13.37 -12.51 9.22
CA PHE A 24 12.11 -13.22 9.03
C PHE A 24 11.22 -13.03 10.24
N GLY A 25 10.07 -12.37 10.05
CA GLY A 25 9.08 -12.15 11.09
C GLY A 25 7.67 -12.45 10.59
N VAL A 26 6.84 -13.01 11.45
CA VAL A 26 5.40 -13.21 11.22
C VAL A 26 4.64 -12.77 12.45
N CYS A 27 3.55 -12.04 12.25
CA CYS A 27 2.66 -11.60 13.32
C CYS A 27 1.20 -11.85 12.92
N VAL A 28 0.40 -12.33 13.87
CA VAL A 28 -1.05 -12.48 13.76
C VAL A 28 -1.70 -11.59 14.79
N ALA A 29 -2.54 -10.65 14.35
CA ALA A 29 -3.36 -9.81 15.21
C ALA A 29 -4.83 -10.27 15.16
N GLY A 30 -5.37 -10.62 16.32
CA GLY A 30 -6.78 -10.98 16.49
C GLY A 30 -7.67 -9.75 16.67
N ILE A 31 -8.94 -9.88 16.30
CA ILE A 31 -9.94 -8.79 16.43
C ILE A 31 -10.24 -8.40 17.89
N ASN A 32 -9.82 -9.22 18.85
CA ASN A 32 -9.94 -8.98 20.30
C ASN A 32 -8.75 -8.19 20.88
N GLY A 33 -7.81 -7.73 20.04
CA GLY A 33 -6.62 -7.01 20.45
C GLY A 33 -5.43 -7.90 20.85
N SER A 34 -5.57 -9.23 20.80
CA SER A 34 -4.42 -10.13 20.99
C SER A 34 -3.49 -10.11 19.78
N SER A 35 -2.18 -10.22 20.02
CA SER A 35 -1.18 -10.38 18.96
C SER A 35 -0.18 -11.46 19.32
N HIS A 36 0.22 -12.25 18.32
CA HIS A 36 1.19 -13.32 18.47
C HIS A 36 2.22 -13.19 17.36
N GLY A 37 3.49 -13.05 17.75
CA GLY A 37 4.60 -12.86 16.82
C GLY A 37 5.67 -13.93 16.99
N ALA A 38 6.38 -14.23 15.90
CA ALA A 38 7.57 -15.08 15.92
C ALA A 38 8.63 -14.52 14.95
N GLY A 39 9.90 -14.59 15.35
CA GLY A 39 11.02 -14.05 14.58
C GLY A 39 11.23 -12.55 14.78
N ASP A 40 11.69 -11.86 13.74
CA ASP A 40 12.13 -10.46 13.79
C ASP A 40 10.97 -9.45 13.69
N VAL A 41 9.91 -9.63 14.49
CA VAL A 41 8.63 -8.89 14.36
C VAL A 41 8.71 -7.40 14.70
N ASP A 42 9.70 -6.99 15.49
CA ASP A 42 9.91 -5.61 15.88
C ASP A 42 10.86 -4.85 14.94
N HIS A 43 11.40 -5.52 13.92
CA HIS A 43 12.29 -4.89 12.96
C HIS A 43 11.51 -3.93 12.04
N PRO A 44 11.79 -2.62 12.05
CA PRO A 44 11.07 -1.68 11.20
C PRO A 44 11.49 -1.82 9.73
N PHE A 45 10.52 -1.73 8.83
CA PHE A 45 10.76 -1.70 7.39
C PHE A 45 9.77 -0.77 6.69
N THR A 46 10.06 -0.40 5.44
CA THR A 46 9.17 0.47 4.65
C THR A 46 7.95 -0.31 4.15
N LEU A 47 6.74 0.25 4.30
CA LEU A 47 5.51 -0.41 3.85
C LEU A 47 5.46 -0.65 2.33
N MET A 48 6.11 0.21 1.54
CA MET A 48 6.08 0.12 0.07
C MET A 48 4.64 -0.01 -0.46
N SER A 49 4.38 -0.87 -1.46
CA SER A 49 3.04 -1.04 -2.04
C SER A 49 2.01 -1.63 -1.07
N VAL A 50 2.40 -2.14 0.10
CA VAL A 50 1.45 -2.58 1.14
C VAL A 50 0.63 -1.40 1.67
N SER A 51 1.10 -0.16 1.50
CA SER A 51 0.36 1.05 1.86
C SER A 51 -0.92 1.30 1.03
N LYS A 52 -0.98 0.83 -0.22
CA LYS A 52 -2.04 1.14 -1.18
C LYS A 52 -3.47 0.83 -0.68
N PRO A 53 -3.78 -0.38 -0.16
CA PRO A 53 -5.11 -0.68 0.38
C PRO A 53 -5.52 0.25 1.53
N PHE A 54 -4.59 0.64 2.39
CA PHE A 54 -4.90 1.54 3.51
C PHE A 54 -5.20 2.96 3.03
N VAL A 55 -4.40 3.49 2.10
CA VAL A 55 -4.66 4.83 1.52
C VAL A 55 -5.98 4.83 0.76
N PHE A 56 -6.30 3.75 0.02
CA PHE A 56 -7.59 3.60 -0.63
C PHE A 56 -8.75 3.56 0.37
N ALA A 57 -8.61 2.83 1.49
CA ALA A 57 -9.62 2.81 2.55
C ALA A 57 -9.89 4.21 3.13
N LEU A 58 -8.85 5.02 3.36
CA LEU A 58 -9.00 6.40 3.83
C LEU A 58 -9.73 7.28 2.81
N VAL A 59 -9.46 7.11 1.52
CA VAL A 59 -10.16 7.85 0.45
C VAL A 59 -11.62 7.42 0.34
N CYS A 60 -11.92 6.13 0.44
CA CYS A 60 -13.29 5.62 0.51
C CYS A 60 -14.03 6.18 1.73
N GLN A 61 -13.38 6.24 2.89
CA GLN A 61 -13.96 6.83 4.11
C GLN A 61 -14.28 8.32 3.92
N ALA A 62 -13.42 9.07 3.24
CA ALA A 62 -13.59 10.51 3.04
C ALA A 62 -14.62 10.88 1.97
N LEU A 63 -14.67 10.13 0.86
CA LEU A 63 -15.48 10.48 -0.32
C LEU A 63 -16.73 9.60 -0.50
N GLY A 64 -16.80 8.48 0.22
CA GLY A 64 -17.74 7.39 -0.04
C GLY A 64 -17.20 6.39 -1.07
N PRO A 65 -17.45 5.08 -0.89
CA PRO A 65 -16.88 4.04 -1.74
C PRO A 65 -17.35 4.12 -3.21
N GLU A 66 -18.58 4.57 -3.47
CA GLU A 66 -19.16 4.70 -4.80
C GLU A 66 -18.49 5.82 -5.60
N VAL A 67 -18.17 6.94 -4.93
CA VAL A 67 -17.45 8.06 -5.53
C VAL A 67 -16.02 7.66 -5.82
N ALA A 68 -15.36 6.98 -4.88
CA ALA A 68 -14.01 6.46 -5.06
C ALA A 68 -13.96 5.46 -6.23
N ARG A 69 -14.87 4.48 -6.28
CA ARG A 69 -15.01 3.51 -7.38
C ARG A 69 -15.17 4.20 -8.72
N ARG A 70 -16.07 5.19 -8.80
CA ARG A 70 -16.32 5.92 -10.05
C ARG A 70 -15.07 6.66 -10.53
N LYS A 71 -14.28 7.23 -9.62
CA LYS A 71 -13.07 8.01 -9.98
C LYS A 71 -11.84 7.13 -10.27
N LEU A 72 -11.70 6.00 -9.58
CA LEU A 72 -10.46 5.20 -9.59
C LEU A 72 -10.56 3.92 -10.43
N GLY A 73 -11.76 3.39 -10.61
CA GLY A 73 -11.97 2.04 -11.12
C GLY A 73 -11.70 0.96 -10.06
N VAL A 74 -12.16 -0.26 -10.33
CA VAL A 74 -11.96 -1.45 -9.47
C VAL A 74 -11.61 -2.69 -10.30
N ASN A 75 -11.24 -2.52 -11.56
CA ASN A 75 -11.07 -3.62 -12.48
C ASN A 75 -9.65 -4.20 -12.38
N ALA A 76 -9.55 -5.51 -12.43
CA ALA A 76 -8.27 -6.18 -12.60
C ALA A 76 -7.67 -5.76 -13.96
N THR A 77 -6.40 -5.39 -13.98
CA THR A 77 -5.73 -4.94 -15.21
C THR A 77 -5.22 -6.08 -16.06
N GLY A 78 -5.00 -7.28 -15.48
CA GLY A 78 -4.36 -8.42 -16.16
C GLY A 78 -2.91 -8.18 -16.58
N LEU A 79 -2.32 -7.05 -16.17
CA LEU A 79 -1.01 -6.56 -16.59
C LEU A 79 -0.12 -6.30 -15.37
N PRO A 80 1.22 -6.19 -15.55
CA PRO A 80 2.12 -5.78 -14.48
C PRO A 80 1.64 -4.50 -13.78
N PHE A 81 1.86 -4.43 -12.47
CA PHE A 81 1.35 -3.36 -11.61
C PHE A 81 1.80 -1.94 -11.98
N ASN A 82 2.84 -1.80 -12.81
CA ASN A 82 3.41 -0.55 -13.29
C ASN A 82 3.18 -0.32 -14.79
N SER A 83 2.36 -1.13 -15.46
CA SER A 83 2.13 -1.05 -16.90
C SER A 83 1.27 0.17 -17.28
N ALA A 84 1.82 1.07 -18.10
CA ALA A 84 1.07 2.18 -18.67
C ALA A 84 -0.02 1.70 -19.65
N MET A 85 0.18 0.56 -20.33
CA MET A 85 -0.82 -0.03 -21.21
C MET A 85 -2.14 -0.33 -20.49
N ALA A 86 -2.12 -0.57 -19.17
CA ALA A 86 -3.33 -0.79 -18.40
C ALA A 86 -4.26 0.45 -18.40
N ILE A 87 -3.69 1.64 -18.59
CA ILE A 87 -4.43 2.90 -18.74
C ILE A 87 -4.97 2.98 -20.17
N ASP A 88 -4.11 2.76 -21.16
CA ASP A 88 -4.46 2.91 -22.59
C ASP A 88 -5.55 1.93 -23.04
N GLN A 89 -5.55 0.71 -22.49
CA GLN A 89 -6.55 -0.32 -22.79
C GLN A 89 -7.87 -0.11 -22.04
N SER A 90 -7.89 0.75 -21.02
CA SER A 90 -9.10 1.05 -20.27
C SER A 90 -9.95 2.08 -21.01
N PRO A 91 -11.24 1.80 -21.31
CA PRO A 91 -12.10 2.72 -22.05
C PRO A 91 -12.24 4.11 -21.40
N ASP A 92 -12.08 4.21 -20.08
CA ASP A 92 -12.16 5.46 -19.32
C ASP A 92 -10.83 5.83 -18.65
N GLY A 93 -9.73 5.15 -19.01
CA GLY A 93 -8.38 5.35 -18.45
C GLY A 93 -8.22 4.91 -17.00
N ARG A 94 -9.26 4.35 -16.36
CA ARG A 94 -9.22 3.95 -14.95
C ARG A 94 -8.77 2.50 -14.81
N THR A 95 -8.11 2.19 -13.70
CA THR A 95 -7.58 0.85 -13.43
C THR A 95 -8.13 0.34 -12.09
N ASN A 96 -7.27 0.21 -11.08
CA ASN A 96 -7.64 -0.07 -9.71
C ASN A 96 -6.58 0.51 -8.74
N PRO A 97 -6.94 0.77 -7.48
CA PRO A 97 -6.03 1.37 -6.50
C PRO A 97 -4.78 0.53 -6.13
N MET A 98 -4.71 -0.75 -6.52
CA MET A 98 -3.59 -1.64 -6.16
C MET A 98 -2.42 -1.56 -7.15
N VAL A 99 -2.65 -1.08 -8.37
CA VAL A 99 -1.57 -0.80 -9.34
C VAL A 99 -1.01 0.61 -9.14
N ASN A 100 0.19 0.90 -9.64
CA ASN A 100 0.87 2.17 -9.39
C ASN A 100 0.08 3.39 -9.89
N SER A 101 -0.49 3.29 -11.09
CA SER A 101 -1.30 4.37 -11.66
C SER A 101 -2.54 4.67 -10.81
N GLY A 102 -3.28 3.63 -10.40
CA GLY A 102 -4.43 3.79 -9.53
C GLY A 102 -4.07 4.22 -8.11
N ALA A 103 -2.92 3.81 -7.57
CA ALA A 103 -2.43 4.30 -6.29
C ALA A 103 -2.08 5.81 -6.34
N LEU A 104 -1.44 6.27 -7.42
CA LEU A 104 -1.19 7.70 -7.65
C LEU A 104 -2.51 8.49 -7.77
N ALA A 105 -3.48 7.95 -8.52
CA ALA A 105 -4.81 8.54 -8.62
C ALA A 105 -5.54 8.54 -7.26
N THR A 106 -5.36 7.50 -6.44
CA THR A 106 -5.93 7.44 -5.09
C THR A 106 -5.34 8.53 -4.20
N THR A 107 -4.01 8.67 -4.20
CA THR A 107 -3.32 9.72 -3.45
C THR A 107 -3.73 11.12 -3.89
N SER A 108 -4.07 11.34 -5.17
CA SER A 108 -4.53 12.65 -5.65
C SER A 108 -5.93 13.04 -5.12
N LEU A 109 -6.72 12.06 -4.68
CA LEU A 109 -8.05 12.23 -4.08
C LEU A 109 -8.03 12.38 -2.56
N VAL A 110 -6.86 12.31 -1.93
CA VAL A 110 -6.71 12.54 -0.49
C VAL A 110 -7.15 13.97 -0.13
N PRO A 111 -8.01 14.15 0.90
CA PRO A 111 -8.43 15.47 1.34
C PRO A 111 -7.25 16.33 1.81
N GLY A 112 -7.32 17.62 1.50
CA GLY A 112 -6.31 18.60 1.92
C GLY A 112 -6.05 19.64 0.85
N THR A 113 -5.91 20.89 1.29
CA THR A 113 -5.68 22.06 0.43
C THR A 113 -4.19 22.30 0.14
N SER A 114 -3.29 21.61 0.83
CA SER A 114 -1.84 21.64 0.58
C SER A 114 -1.24 20.22 0.59
N PRO A 115 -0.04 20.01 0.02
CA PRO A 115 0.68 18.75 0.12
C PRO A 115 0.89 18.29 1.57
N GLU A 116 1.20 19.21 2.48
CA GLU A 116 1.43 18.93 3.90
C GLU A 116 0.15 18.49 4.60
N ALA A 117 -0.99 19.11 4.28
CA ALA A 117 -2.29 18.72 4.82
C ALA A 117 -2.67 17.30 4.34
N ARG A 118 -2.44 16.99 3.06
CA ARG A 118 -2.69 15.65 2.50
C ARG A 118 -1.76 14.61 3.13
N TRP A 119 -0.48 14.94 3.28
CA TRP A 119 0.48 14.08 3.96
C TRP A 119 0.07 13.79 5.40
N ARG A 120 -0.34 14.82 6.15
CA ARG A 120 -0.82 14.67 7.51
C ARG A 120 -2.04 13.74 7.59
N PHE A 121 -3.01 13.91 6.69
CA PHE A 121 -4.18 13.03 6.61
C PHE A 121 -3.77 11.56 6.38
N ILE A 122 -2.84 11.30 5.46
CA ILE A 122 -2.32 9.95 5.19
C ILE A 122 -1.61 9.41 6.44
N HIS A 123 -0.68 10.18 7.00
CA HIS A 123 0.13 9.77 8.14
C HIS A 123 -0.74 9.43 9.34
N GLU A 124 -1.63 10.33 9.75
CA GLU A 124 -2.57 10.10 10.85
C GLU A 124 -3.48 8.90 10.58
N GLY A 125 -3.94 8.72 9.33
CA GLY A 125 -4.77 7.58 8.96
C GLY A 125 -4.04 6.24 9.07
N LEU A 126 -2.81 6.16 8.56
CA LEU A 126 -1.96 4.97 8.69
C LEU A 126 -1.59 4.69 10.14
N SER A 127 -1.29 5.73 10.92
CA SER A 127 -1.07 5.64 12.37
C SER A 127 -2.27 5.04 13.11
N ARG A 128 -3.50 5.49 12.79
CA ARG A 128 -4.72 4.91 13.38
C ARG A 128 -4.88 3.42 13.06
N PHE A 129 -4.57 2.98 11.83
CA PHE A 129 -4.58 1.55 11.50
C PHE A 129 -3.53 0.75 12.30
N ALA A 130 -2.40 1.36 12.62
CA ALA A 130 -1.32 0.76 13.41
C ALA A 130 -1.52 0.88 14.93
N GLY A 131 -2.52 1.64 15.39
CA GLY A 131 -2.76 1.93 16.80
C GLY A 131 -1.75 2.89 17.45
N ARG A 132 -0.95 3.63 16.66
CA ARG A 132 0.09 4.56 17.16
C ARG A 132 0.47 5.65 16.17
#